data_AF-A0A3E0REY8-F1
#
_entry.id   AF-A0A3E0REY8-F1
#
_cell.length_a   1.000
_cell.length_b   1.000
_cell.length_c   1.000
_cell.angle_alpha   90.00
_cell.angle_beta   90.00
_cell.angle_gamma   90.00
#
_symmetry.space_group_name_H-M   'P 1'
#
loop_
_entity.id
_entity.type
_entity.pdbx_description
1 polymer ?
#
loop_
_entity_poly.entity_id
_entity_poly.type
_entity_poly.pdbx_seq_one_letter_code
_entity_poly.pdbx_strand_id
1 'polypeptide(L)'
;NALALFLAELFGKVLREETENREKFDFVRSSCLALDTLEKVPPAFHLSIWAKLTLYLGFSPDIQMEQSGSFFDLQDGLFLDHPSLLHPYLDEHTTAYLLAAIKWDFSSELQIPKQGRSDLLEGLLRFMNIHLDGFGSFKSLEVLGEIFS
;
A
#
# COMPACT_ATOMS: atom_id res chain seq x y z
N ASN A 1 16.63 10.99 4.32
CA ASN A 1 15.36 10.41 4.84
C ASN A 1 14.69 9.63 3.71
N ALA A 2 15.02 8.34 3.58
CA ALA A 2 14.61 7.48 2.47
C ALA A 2 13.07 7.31 2.38
N LEU A 3 12.40 7.22 3.53
CA LEU A 3 10.94 7.09 3.61
C LEU A 3 10.22 8.34 3.08
N ALA A 4 10.67 9.54 3.45
CA ALA A 4 10.08 10.78 2.96
C ALA A 4 10.22 10.92 1.42
N LEU A 5 11.37 10.51 0.88
CA LEU A 5 11.60 10.50 -0.58
C LEU A 5 10.68 9.50 -1.29
N PHE A 6 10.53 8.30 -0.74
CA PHE A 6 9.60 7.29 -1.27
C PHE A 6 8.15 7.82 -1.28
N LEU A 7 7.70 8.40 -0.16
CA LEU A 7 6.34 8.95 -0.07
C LEU A 7 6.12 10.12 -1.02
N ALA A 8 7.11 11.01 -1.17
CA ALA A 8 7.05 12.09 -2.15
C ALA A 8 6.92 11.55 -3.59
N GLU A 9 7.68 10.51 -3.95
CA GLU A 9 7.56 9.87 -5.27
C GLU A 9 6.19 9.19 -5.45
N LEU A 10 5.71 8.45 -4.43
CA LEU A 10 4.39 7.81 -4.44
C LEU A 10 3.28 8.85 -4.64
N PHE A 11 3.27 9.90 -3.83
CA PHE A 11 2.27 10.96 -3.93
C PHE A 11 2.36 11.70 -5.27
N GLY A 12 3.56 11.96 -5.80
CA GLY A 12 3.72 12.56 -7.12
C GLY A 12 3.23 11.69 -8.29
N LYS A 13 3.22 10.36 -8.12
CA LYS A 13 2.63 9.43 -9.09
C LYS A 13 1.11 9.37 -9.00
N VAL A 14 0.56 9.47 -7.80
CA VAL A 14 -0.87 9.18 -7.53
C VAL A 14 -1.73 10.44 -7.49
N LEU A 15 -1.22 11.58 -7.03
CA LEU A 15 -1.98 12.81 -6.84
C LEU A 15 -2.07 13.68 -8.12
N ARG A 16 -2.05 13.05 -9.30
CA ARG A 16 -2.11 13.76 -10.59
C ARG A 16 -3.52 14.23 -10.99
N GLU A 17 -4.53 13.95 -10.17
CA GLU A 17 -5.93 14.27 -10.46
C GLU A 17 -6.24 15.77 -10.44
N GLU A 18 -7.12 16.19 -11.35
CA GLU A 18 -7.54 17.58 -11.58
C GLU A 18 -8.74 18.01 -10.69
N THR A 19 -9.31 17.11 -9.89
CA THR A 19 -10.49 17.38 -9.05
C THR A 19 -10.19 17.29 -7.56
N GLU A 20 -10.81 18.18 -6.78
CA GLU A 20 -10.67 18.22 -5.33
C GLU A 20 -11.15 16.91 -4.68
N ASN A 21 -10.29 16.32 -3.82
CA ASN A 21 -10.66 15.21 -2.95
C ASN A 21 -10.11 15.49 -1.54
N ARG A 22 -10.99 15.99 -0.67
CA ARG A 22 -10.64 16.42 0.68
C ARG A 22 -10.20 15.26 1.58
N GLU A 23 -10.85 14.10 1.47
CA GLU A 23 -10.49 12.92 2.26
C GLU A 23 -9.09 12.41 1.91
N LYS A 24 -8.77 12.34 0.60
CA LYS A 24 -7.43 11.99 0.12
C LYS A 24 -6.38 13.00 0.61
N PHE A 25 -6.68 14.29 0.57
CA PHE A 25 -5.79 15.33 1.08
C PHE A 25 -5.55 15.20 2.59
N ASP A 26 -6.62 15.03 3.37
CA ASP A 26 -6.55 14.88 4.82
C ASP A 26 -5.76 13.62 5.21
N PHE A 27 -5.90 12.53 4.45
CA PHE A 27 -5.10 11.32 4.61
C PHE A 27 -3.61 11.56 4.32
N VAL A 28 -3.27 12.20 3.20
CA VAL A 28 -1.87 12.53 2.85
C VAL A 28 -1.24 13.43 3.92
N ARG A 29 -1.96 14.48 4.35
CA ARG A 29 -1.52 15.37 5.42
C ARG A 29 -1.29 14.62 6.73
N SER A 30 -2.21 13.75 7.12
CA SER A 30 -2.09 12.94 8.34
C SER A 30 -0.92 11.96 8.26
N SER A 31 -0.65 11.41 7.08
CA SER A 31 0.49 10.52 6.83
C SER A 31 1.82 11.25 6.98
N CYS A 32 1.93 12.47 6.45
CA CYS A 32 3.13 13.30 6.63
C CYS A 32 3.32 13.68 8.11
N LEU A 33 2.25 14.12 8.79
CA LEU A 33 2.31 14.45 10.21
C LEU A 33 2.74 13.25 11.05
N ALA A 34 2.19 12.06 10.79
CA ALA A 34 2.56 10.85 11.49
C ALA A 34 4.05 10.50 11.32
N LEU A 35 4.61 10.70 10.12
CA LEU A 35 6.05 10.48 9.89
C LEU A 35 6.92 11.41 10.77
N ASP A 36 6.46 12.64 11.04
CA ASP A 36 7.18 13.63 11.84
C ASP A 36 6.95 13.46 13.35
N THR A 37 5.80 12.91 13.78
CA THR A 37 5.39 12.89 15.20
C THR A 37 5.49 11.53 15.87
N LEU A 38 5.55 10.42 15.12
CA LEU A 38 5.66 9.09 15.73
C LEU A 38 7.03 8.94 16.40
N GLU A 39 7.02 8.55 17.68
CA GLU A 39 8.24 8.28 18.44
C GLU A 39 9.07 7.17 17.80
N LYS A 40 8.40 6.14 17.26
CA LYS A 40 9.01 5.04 16.51
C LYS A 40 8.19 4.75 15.27
N VAL A 41 8.77 5.04 14.10
CA VAL A 41 8.16 4.74 12.80
C VAL A 41 8.32 3.23 12.50
N PRO A 42 7.23 2.49 12.25
CA PRO A 42 7.33 1.07 11.91
C PRO A 42 8.08 0.83 10.59
N PRO A 43 8.83 -0.28 10.44
CA PRO A 43 9.54 -0.59 9.19
C PRO A 43 8.63 -0.72 7.96
N ALA A 44 7.34 -1.01 8.16
CA ALA A 44 6.32 -1.12 7.11
C ALA A 44 5.46 0.15 6.94
N PHE A 45 5.82 1.27 7.57
CA PHE A 45 5.04 2.52 7.53
C PHE A 45 4.66 2.93 6.10
N HIS A 46 5.64 3.00 5.20
CA HIS A 46 5.43 3.40 3.81
C HIS A 46 4.48 2.48 3.04
N LEU A 47 4.50 1.17 3.32
CA LEU A 47 3.58 0.20 2.73
C LEU A 47 2.15 0.39 3.27
N SER A 48 2.00 0.73 4.55
CA SER A 48 0.69 1.07 5.11
C SER A 48 0.13 2.34 4.51
N ILE A 49 0.95 3.39 4.35
CA ILE A 49 0.51 4.61 3.67
C ILE A 49 0.07 4.29 2.24
N TRP A 50 0.86 3.52 1.49
CA TRP A 50 0.49 3.12 0.13
C TRP A 50 -0.79 2.28 0.10
N ALA A 51 -0.88 1.22 0.89
CA ALA A 51 -2.05 0.35 0.94
C ALA A 51 -3.34 1.15 1.24
N LYS A 52 -3.30 2.07 2.23
CA LYS A 52 -4.42 2.95 2.55
C LYS A 52 -4.71 3.97 1.45
N LEU A 53 -3.69 4.45 0.75
CA LEU A 53 -3.87 5.40 -0.35
C LEU A 53 -4.78 4.82 -1.43
N THR A 54 -4.73 3.50 -1.69
CA THR A 54 -5.59 2.82 -2.68
C THR A 54 -7.08 2.98 -2.41
N LEU A 55 -7.48 3.22 -1.15
CA LEU A 55 -8.87 3.45 -0.76
C LEU A 55 -9.45 4.75 -1.36
N TYR A 56 -8.60 5.65 -1.84
CA TYR A 56 -8.99 6.97 -2.34
C TYR A 56 -8.84 7.14 -3.85
N LEU A 57 -8.52 6.06 -4.59
CA LEU A 57 -8.15 6.13 -6.02
C LEU A 57 -9.20 5.59 -6.99
N GLY A 58 -10.40 5.25 -6.47
CA GLY A 58 -11.50 4.75 -7.30
C GLY A 58 -11.45 3.26 -7.63
N PHE A 59 -10.43 2.53 -7.15
CA PHE A 59 -10.27 1.07 -7.26
C PHE A 59 -9.93 0.44 -5.91
N SER A 60 -10.64 0.85 -4.85
CA SER A 60 -10.36 0.40 -3.48
C SER A 60 -10.54 -1.12 -3.33
N PRO A 61 -9.64 -1.81 -2.61
CA PRO A 61 -9.89 -3.18 -2.15
C PRO A 61 -11.24 -3.29 -1.40
N ASP A 62 -12.04 -4.31 -1.69
CA ASP A 62 -13.31 -4.54 -1.00
C ASP A 62 -13.11 -5.19 0.38
N ILE A 63 -12.71 -4.36 1.33
CA ILE A 63 -12.39 -4.79 2.70
C ILE A 63 -13.60 -5.31 3.49
N GLN A 64 -14.84 -5.18 2.99
CA GLN A 64 -16.01 -5.73 3.67
C GLN A 64 -16.15 -7.25 3.45
N MET A 65 -15.55 -7.76 2.37
CA MET A 65 -15.57 -9.19 2.01
C MET A 65 -14.33 -9.96 2.50
N GLU A 66 -13.45 -9.31 3.27
CA GLU A 66 -12.23 -9.94 3.77
C GLU A 66 -12.51 -11.11 4.71
N GLN A 67 -11.74 -12.18 4.56
CA GLN A 67 -11.75 -13.32 5.48
C GLN A 67 -10.31 -13.76 5.78
N SER A 68 -10.14 -14.39 6.94
CA SER A 68 -8.85 -15.02 7.26
C SER A 68 -8.57 -16.15 6.27
N GLY A 69 -7.38 -16.15 5.67
CA GLY A 69 -7.01 -17.11 4.62
C GLY A 69 -7.51 -16.74 3.22
N SER A 70 -7.90 -15.49 3.01
CA SER A 70 -8.23 -15.02 1.66
C SER A 70 -7.00 -14.75 0.80
N PHE A 71 -7.18 -14.92 -0.51
CA PHE A 71 -6.33 -14.41 -1.58
C PHE A 71 -6.88 -13.04 -2.02
N PHE A 72 -6.01 -12.16 -2.50
CA PHE A 72 -6.45 -10.85 -3.03
C PHE A 72 -6.31 -10.83 -4.55
N ASP A 73 -7.44 -10.75 -5.26
CA ASP A 73 -7.49 -10.58 -6.71
C ASP A 73 -7.06 -9.15 -7.07
N LEU A 74 -5.95 -9.02 -7.80
CA LEU A 74 -5.39 -7.72 -8.16
C LEU A 74 -6.14 -7.04 -9.30
N GLN A 75 -6.90 -7.79 -10.10
CA GLN A 75 -7.64 -7.22 -11.22
C GLN A 75 -8.94 -6.60 -10.74
N ASP A 76 -9.68 -7.30 -9.89
CA ASP A 76 -11.01 -6.86 -9.44
C ASP A 76 -11.00 -6.19 -8.07
N GLY A 77 -9.88 -6.29 -7.33
CA GLY A 77 -9.77 -5.72 -5.98
C GLY A 77 -10.60 -6.47 -4.93
N LEU A 78 -10.82 -7.78 -5.15
CA LEU A 78 -11.69 -8.62 -4.32
C LEU A 78 -10.89 -9.62 -3.49
N PHE A 79 -11.42 -10.00 -2.33
CA PHE A 79 -10.89 -11.08 -1.50
C PHE A 79 -11.59 -12.38 -1.85
N LEU A 80 -10.82 -13.41 -2.20
CA LEU A 80 -11.30 -14.73 -2.64
C LEU A 80 -10.87 -15.81 -1.65
N ASP A 81 -11.66 -16.88 -1.52
CA ASP A 81 -11.33 -18.06 -0.71
C ASP A 81 -10.37 -19.04 -1.42
N HIS A 82 -10.08 -18.80 -2.70
CA HIS A 82 -9.13 -19.56 -3.50
C HIS A 82 -8.35 -18.63 -4.43
N PRO A 83 -7.17 -19.06 -4.93
CA PRO A 83 -6.43 -18.30 -5.92
C PRO A 83 -7.25 -18.08 -7.20
N SER A 84 -7.24 -16.86 -7.73
CA SER A 84 -7.88 -16.57 -9.02
C SER A 84 -7.22 -17.39 -10.14
N LEU A 85 -8.03 -18.04 -10.97
CA LEU A 85 -7.56 -18.81 -12.13
C LEU A 85 -7.27 -17.93 -13.34
N LEU A 86 -7.83 -16.72 -13.37
CA LEU A 86 -7.80 -15.82 -14.52
C LEU A 86 -6.99 -14.56 -14.24
N HIS A 87 -6.89 -14.15 -12.99
CA HIS A 87 -6.30 -12.88 -12.60
C HIS A 87 -5.03 -13.07 -11.78
N PRO A 88 -4.11 -12.09 -11.86
CA PRO A 88 -3.04 -11.98 -10.89
C PRO A 88 -3.61 -11.83 -9.46
N TYR A 89 -3.02 -12.51 -8.49
CA TYR A 89 -3.44 -12.43 -7.08
C TYR A 89 -2.25 -12.27 -6.12
N LEU A 90 -2.57 -11.95 -4.86
CA LEU A 90 -1.70 -12.12 -3.69
C LEU A 90 -2.05 -13.41 -2.95
N ASP A 91 -1.05 -14.12 -2.46
CA ASP A 91 -1.27 -15.29 -1.60
C ASP A 91 -1.86 -14.90 -0.23
N GLU A 92 -2.22 -15.90 0.58
CA GLU A 92 -2.86 -15.68 1.88
C GLU A 92 -1.99 -14.84 2.83
N HIS A 93 -0.68 -15.08 2.83
CA HIS A 93 0.27 -14.36 3.69
C HIS A 93 0.37 -12.89 3.30
N THR A 94 0.56 -12.61 2.02
CA THR A 94 0.68 -11.24 1.50
C THR A 94 -0.64 -10.49 1.60
N THR A 95 -1.76 -11.19 1.40
CA THR A 95 -3.11 -10.64 1.63
C THR A 95 -3.32 -10.24 3.09
N ALA A 96 -2.89 -11.06 4.04
CA ALA A 96 -2.93 -10.71 5.46
C ALA A 96 -2.08 -9.47 5.78
N TYR A 97 -0.91 -9.31 5.14
CA TYR A 97 -0.08 -8.11 5.27
C TYR A 97 -0.74 -6.87 4.66
N LEU A 98 -1.41 -6.99 3.51
CA LEU A 98 -2.21 -5.92 2.92
C LEU A 98 -3.31 -5.47 3.87
N LEU A 99 -4.07 -6.41 4.44
CA LEU A 99 -5.14 -6.12 5.40
C LEU A 99 -4.61 -5.45 6.67
N ALA A 100 -3.50 -5.94 7.24
CA ALA A 100 -2.85 -5.33 8.39
C ALA A 100 -2.39 -3.89 8.07
N ALA A 101 -1.80 -3.69 6.89
CA ALA A 101 -1.35 -2.38 6.42
C ALA A 101 -2.52 -1.40 6.21
N ILE A 102 -3.66 -1.86 5.68
CA ILE A 102 -4.88 -1.06 5.52
C ILE A 102 -5.50 -0.71 6.87
N LYS A 103 -5.56 -1.66 7.80
CA LYS A 103 -6.25 -1.51 9.11
C LYS A 103 -5.42 -0.76 10.15
N TRP A 104 -4.10 -0.65 9.99
CA TRP A 104 -3.21 0.03 10.94
C TRP A 104 -3.62 1.49 11.18
N ASP A 105 -3.62 1.97 12.41
CA ASP A 105 -4.26 3.25 12.79
C ASP A 105 -3.28 4.28 13.36
N PHE A 106 -1.98 4.12 13.08
CA PHE A 106 -0.89 4.94 13.63
C PHE A 106 -0.68 4.82 15.15
N SER A 107 -1.45 4.00 15.86
CA SER A 107 -1.38 3.88 17.32
C SER A 107 -0.64 2.63 17.81
N SER A 108 -0.64 1.58 16.97
CA SER A 108 -0.13 0.25 17.30
C SER A 108 1.19 -0.06 16.60
N GLU A 109 1.88 -1.12 17.01
CA GLU A 109 3.05 -1.60 16.26
C GLU A 109 2.59 -2.37 15.02
N LEU A 110 3.09 -1.98 13.84
CA LEU A 110 2.83 -2.68 12.59
C LEU A 110 3.96 -3.68 12.31
N GLN A 111 3.67 -4.96 12.56
CA GLN A 111 4.64 -6.04 12.38
C GLN A 111 4.45 -6.73 11.04
N ILE A 112 5.30 -6.39 10.07
CA ILE A 112 5.41 -7.11 8.80
C ILE A 112 6.88 -7.52 8.63
N PRO A 113 7.18 -8.83 8.52
CA PRO A 113 8.55 -9.30 8.39
C PRO A 113 9.19 -8.78 7.10
N LYS A 114 10.52 -8.78 7.03
CA LYS A 114 11.26 -8.29 5.86
C LYS A 114 10.78 -8.90 4.54
N GLN A 115 10.60 -10.22 4.49
CA GLN A 115 10.08 -10.88 3.28
C GLN A 115 8.66 -10.40 2.96
N GLY A 116 7.76 -10.37 3.95
CA GLY A 116 6.39 -9.86 3.77
C GLY A 116 6.32 -8.40 3.31
N ARG A 117 7.28 -7.55 3.71
CA ARG A 117 7.40 -6.18 3.21
C ARG A 117 7.76 -6.15 1.72
N SER A 118 8.69 -7.01 1.30
CA SER A 118 9.06 -7.14 -0.11
C SER A 118 7.90 -7.68 -0.96
N ASP A 119 7.22 -8.73 -0.48
CA ASP A 119 6.10 -9.35 -1.18
C ASP A 119 4.92 -8.37 -1.31
N LEU A 120 4.60 -7.64 -0.23
CA LEU A 120 3.55 -6.63 -0.24
C LEU A 120 3.89 -5.45 -1.16
N LEU A 121 5.15 -5.01 -1.20
CA LEU A 121 5.59 -3.98 -2.13
C LEU A 121 5.37 -4.41 -3.58
N GLU A 122 5.80 -5.62 -3.94
CA GLU A 122 5.62 -6.17 -5.29
C GLU A 122 4.13 -6.30 -5.62
N GLY A 123 3.32 -6.76 -4.66
CA GLY A 123 1.87 -6.83 -4.77
C GLY A 123 1.23 -5.47 -5.06
N LEU A 124 1.58 -4.44 -4.28
CA LEU A 124 1.09 -3.08 -4.46
C LEU A 124 1.58 -2.48 -5.78
N LEU A 125 2.83 -2.72 -6.20
CA LEU A 125 3.33 -2.32 -7.52
C LEU A 125 2.48 -2.90 -8.63
N ARG A 126 2.20 -4.21 -8.58
CA ARG A 126 1.37 -4.90 -9.58
C ARG A 126 -0.05 -4.36 -9.58
N PHE A 127 -0.66 -4.19 -8.40
CA PHE A 127 -1.99 -3.62 -8.25
C PHE A 127 -2.08 -2.24 -8.90
N MET A 128 -1.17 -1.33 -8.56
CA MET A 128 -1.18 0.02 -9.11
C MET A 128 -0.94 0.05 -10.63
N ASN A 129 -0.10 -0.84 -11.17
CA ASN A 129 0.13 -0.89 -12.63
C ASN A 129 -1.06 -1.48 -13.41
N ILE A 130 -1.95 -2.24 -12.76
CA ILE A 130 -3.20 -2.70 -13.37
C ILE A 130 -4.22 -1.55 -13.44
N HIS A 131 -4.29 -0.73 -12.39
CA HIS A 131 -5.36 0.26 -12.21
C HIS A 131 -5.00 1.70 -12.60
N LEU A 132 -3.71 2.05 -12.63
CA LEU A 132 -3.23 3.39 -12.97
C LEU A 132 -2.30 3.36 -14.18
N ASP A 133 -2.79 3.96 -15.26
CA ASP A 133 -2.01 4.17 -16.48
C ASP A 133 -0.71 4.94 -16.19
N GLY A 134 0.41 4.35 -16.59
CA GLY A 134 1.73 4.97 -16.45
C GLY A 134 2.26 5.06 -15.01
N PHE A 135 1.73 4.27 -14.07
CA PHE A 135 2.26 4.22 -12.71
C PHE A 135 3.74 3.80 -12.68
N GLY A 136 4.08 2.69 -13.35
CA GLY A 136 5.44 2.21 -13.54
C GLY A 136 6.11 1.71 -12.26
N SER A 137 7.45 1.79 -12.23
CA SER A 137 8.28 1.49 -11.05
C SER A 137 8.66 2.76 -10.30
N PHE A 138 9.29 2.60 -9.13
CA PHE A 138 9.87 3.68 -8.36
C PHE A 138 11.36 3.76 -8.60
N LYS A 139 11.87 4.97 -8.82
CA LYS A 139 13.30 5.25 -8.88
C LYS A 139 13.92 5.16 -7.49
N SER A 140 13.17 5.50 -6.44
CA SER A 140 13.62 5.38 -5.06
C SER A 140 13.94 3.93 -4.67
N LEU A 141 13.23 2.94 -5.23
CA LEU A 141 13.47 1.52 -4.95
C LEU A 141 14.79 1.01 -5.54
N GLU A 142 15.21 1.54 -6.68
CA GLU A 142 16.49 1.19 -7.32
C GLU A 142 17.70 1.79 -6.59
N VAL A 143 17.51 2.87 -5.84
CA VAL A 143 18.59 3.62 -5.17
C VAL A 143 18.65 3.30 -3.66
N LEU A 144 17.56 2.84 -3.05
CA LEU A 144 17.44 2.71 -1.59
C LEU A 144 17.21 1.26 -1.17
N GLY A 145 18.29 0.46 -1.15
CA GLY A 145 18.33 -0.82 -0.43
C GLY A 145 18.07 -0.68 1.08
N GLU A 146 18.13 0.54 1.61
CA GLU A 146 17.89 0.87 3.02
C GLU A 146 16.42 0.74 3.45
N ILE A 147 15.45 0.89 2.55
CA ILE A 147 14.01 0.83 2.92
C ILE A 147 13.60 -0.59 3.34
N PHE A 148 14.29 -1.61 2.82
CA PHE A 148 14.04 -3.02 3.10
C PHE A 148 15.10 -3.66 4.01
N SER A 149 16.10 -2.89 4.44
CA SER A 149 17.13 -3.39 5.36
C SER A 149 16.56 -3.66 6.74
#